data_AF-A0A0J9TRT0-F1
#
_entry.id   AF-A0A0J9TRT0-F1
#
_cell.length_a   1.000
_cell.length_b   1.000
_cell.length_c   1.000
_cell.angle_alpha   90.00
_cell.angle_beta   90.00
_cell.angle_gamma   90.00
#
_symmetry.space_group_name_H-M   'P 1'
#
loop_
_entity.id
_entity.type
_entity.pdbx_description
1 polymer ?
#
loop_
_entity_poly.entity_id
_entity_poly.type
_entity_poly.pdbx_seq_one_letter_code
_entity_poly.pdbx_strand_id
1 'polypeptide(L)'
;MRPKYMQPAQGQTEKKKGGSIFIFIVFFILTFIYIGYTGIVLRSWFIPYRSGSFTIAALFHVFFFLFLLSFIKCASTDPGKVPRNWGFYIGDDTFYYIFIDNANAYIEDGFHDKSSFVALEYTYASIVLFLTFVLIFALVPFTKFHLKLISKNSTTIENMDIYNQDYNMYNVGCEDNAKQVFGNNILCWMCPFHCISNRPAGDGVRWRVSVAHENMI
;
A
#
# COMPACT_ATOMS: atom_id res chain seq x y z
N MET A 1 14.05 53.18 16.09
CA MET A 1 13.64 52.46 14.87
C MET A 1 13.16 51.08 15.28
N ARG A 2 11.89 50.72 15.05
CA ARG A 2 11.35 49.39 15.35
C ARG A 2 11.52 48.49 14.11
N PRO A 3 11.94 47.22 14.24
CA PRO A 3 11.96 46.32 13.10
C PRO A 3 10.53 46.02 12.64
N LYS A 4 10.28 46.06 11.33
CA LYS A 4 9.02 45.62 10.73
C LYS A 4 8.89 44.12 10.93
N TYR A 5 7.80 43.67 11.55
CA TYR A 5 7.43 42.26 11.55
C TYR A 5 7.14 41.82 10.11
N MET A 6 7.92 40.86 9.63
CA MET A 6 7.71 40.20 8.35
C MET A 6 6.53 39.24 8.51
N GLN A 7 5.43 39.49 7.80
CA GLN A 7 4.30 38.56 7.77
C GLN A 7 4.71 37.28 7.03
N PRO A 8 4.31 36.08 7.50
CA PRO A 8 4.59 34.86 6.77
C PRO A 8 3.82 34.87 5.45
N ALA A 9 4.54 34.68 4.35
CA ALA A 9 3.98 34.53 3.02
C ALA A 9 2.94 33.39 3.02
N GLN A 10 1.77 33.67 2.46
CA GLN A 10 0.69 32.70 2.29
C GLN A 10 1.22 31.50 1.49
N GLY A 11 1.23 30.32 2.13
CA GLY A 11 1.66 29.08 1.51
C GLY A 11 0.84 28.79 0.25
N GLN A 12 1.51 28.80 -0.90
CA GLN A 12 0.93 28.27 -2.12
C GLN A 12 0.70 26.77 -1.92
N THR A 13 -0.56 26.34 -1.97
CA THR A 13 -0.91 24.92 -1.99
C THR A 13 -0.51 24.35 -3.35
N GLU A 14 0.70 23.79 -3.44
CA GLU A 14 1.04 22.92 -4.56
C GLU A 14 0.09 21.72 -4.58
N LYS A 15 -0.77 21.67 -5.60
CA LYS A 15 -1.53 20.46 -5.90
C LYS A 15 -0.54 19.40 -6.41
N LYS A 16 -0.13 18.48 -5.54
CA LYS A 16 0.63 17.27 -5.91
C LYS A 16 -0.16 16.44 -6.94
N LYS A 17 0.13 16.65 -8.23
CA LYS A 17 -0.51 15.92 -9.35
C LYS A 17 0.01 14.47 -9.54
N GLY A 18 1.15 14.11 -8.95
CA GLY A 18 1.81 12.81 -9.19
C GLY A 18 1.11 11.58 -8.59
N GLY A 19 0.48 11.71 -7.41
CA GLY A 19 -0.16 10.57 -6.74
C GLY A 19 -1.38 10.02 -7.50
N SER A 20 -2.07 10.86 -8.26
CA SER A 20 -3.30 10.47 -8.96
C SER A 20 -3.07 9.46 -10.09
N ILE A 21 -1.92 9.53 -10.77
CA ILE A 21 -1.62 8.66 -11.93
C ILE A 21 -1.28 7.24 -11.49
N PHE A 22 -0.52 7.12 -10.40
CA PHE A 22 -0.16 5.82 -9.83
C PHE A 22 -1.40 5.06 -9.38
N ILE A 23 -2.29 5.74 -8.66
CA ILE A 23 -3.56 5.17 -8.20
C ILE A 23 -4.39 4.67 -9.39
N PHE A 24 -4.49 5.47 -10.46
CA PHE A 24 -5.19 5.07 -11.68
C PHE A 24 -4.60 3.81 -12.32
N ILE A 25 -3.27 3.73 -12.45
CA ILE A 25 -2.58 2.55 -12.99
C ILE A 25 -2.91 1.30 -12.16
N VAL A 26 -2.88 1.41 -10.83
CA VAL A 26 -3.21 0.27 -9.94
C VAL A 26 -4.66 -0.17 -10.15
N PHE A 27 -5.62 0.75 -10.19
CA PHE A 27 -7.03 0.39 -10.45
C PHE A 27 -7.22 -0.26 -11.81
N PHE A 28 -6.51 0.21 -12.84
CA PHE A 28 -6.54 -0.41 -14.17
C PHE A 28 -6.03 -1.85 -14.12
N ILE A 29 -4.86 -2.10 -13.51
CA ILE A 29 -4.29 -3.45 -13.37
C ILE A 29 -5.23 -4.36 -12.57
N LEU A 30 -5.79 -3.88 -11.46
CA LEU A 30 -6.72 -4.66 -10.62
C LEU A 30 -8.01 -5.02 -11.37
N THR A 31 -8.58 -4.07 -12.11
CA THR A 31 -9.78 -4.30 -12.91
C THR A 31 -9.49 -5.29 -14.04
N PHE A 32 -8.33 -5.13 -14.70
CA PHE A 32 -7.87 -6.04 -15.75
C PHE A 32 -7.73 -7.47 -15.23
N ILE A 33 -7.07 -7.67 -14.08
CA ILE A 33 -6.93 -8.99 -13.46
C ILE A 33 -8.29 -9.56 -13.02
N TYR A 34 -9.18 -8.73 -12.45
CA TYR A 34 -10.50 -9.15 -11.98
C TYR A 34 -11.40 -9.65 -13.12
N ILE A 35 -11.48 -8.90 -14.22
CA ILE A 35 -12.23 -9.31 -15.42
C ILE A 35 -11.69 -10.64 -15.93
N GLY A 36 -10.37 -10.84 -15.89
CA GLY A 36 -9.77 -12.06 -16.40
C GLY A 36 -10.01 -13.28 -15.53
N TYR A 37 -9.89 -13.11 -14.22
CA TYR A 37 -10.21 -14.17 -13.28
C TYR A 37 -11.69 -14.58 -13.37
N THR A 38 -12.60 -13.61 -13.41
CA THR A 38 -14.05 -13.88 -13.47
C THR A 38 -14.48 -14.46 -14.83
N GLY A 39 -13.99 -13.88 -15.93
CA GLY A 39 -14.37 -14.25 -17.29
C GLY A 39 -13.77 -15.56 -17.80
N ILE A 40 -12.60 -15.96 -17.30
CA ILE A 40 -11.88 -17.15 -17.79
C ILE A 40 -11.87 -18.25 -16.73
N VAL A 41 -11.34 -17.96 -15.54
CA VAL A 41 -11.12 -18.98 -14.50
C VAL A 41 -12.44 -19.41 -13.87
N LEU A 42 -13.25 -18.46 -13.40
CA LEU A 42 -14.53 -18.79 -12.77
C LEU A 42 -15.51 -19.39 -13.79
N ARG A 43 -15.64 -18.82 -14.99
CA ARG A 43 -16.50 -19.38 -16.05
C ARG A 43 -16.17 -20.85 -16.36
N SER A 44 -14.89 -21.19 -16.48
CA SER A 44 -14.45 -22.57 -16.74
C SER A 44 -14.78 -23.51 -15.58
N TRP A 45 -14.77 -23.00 -14.33
CA TRP A 45 -15.13 -23.77 -13.13
C TRP A 45 -16.64 -23.92 -12.91
N PHE A 46 -17.48 -23.10 -13.52
CA PHE A 46 -18.94 -23.27 -13.49
C PHE A 46 -19.45 -24.32 -14.49
N ILE A 47 -18.63 -24.70 -15.47
CA ILE A 47 -18.97 -25.64 -16.55
C ILE A 47 -18.03 -26.86 -16.46
N PRO A 48 -18.01 -27.57 -15.31
CA PRO A 48 -19.14 -28.38 -14.84
C PRO A 48 -19.71 -27.88 -13.50
N TYR A 49 -21.03 -28.05 -13.28
CA TYR A 49 -21.72 -27.66 -12.05
C TYR A 49 -21.24 -28.51 -10.84
N ARG A 50 -20.08 -28.14 -10.31
CA ARG A 50 -19.47 -28.75 -9.14
C ARG A 50 -19.88 -27.93 -7.92
N SER A 51 -20.43 -28.56 -6.89
CA SER A 51 -21.01 -27.88 -5.73
C SER A 51 -20.06 -26.91 -5.00
N GLY A 52 -18.73 -27.03 -5.19
CA GLY A 52 -17.73 -26.11 -4.63
C GLY A 52 -17.48 -24.82 -5.43
N SER A 53 -17.98 -24.72 -6.67
CA SER A 53 -17.68 -23.58 -7.56
C SER A 53 -18.26 -22.27 -7.03
N PHE A 54 -19.50 -22.29 -6.54
CA PHE A 54 -20.14 -21.12 -5.92
C PHE A 54 -19.41 -20.66 -4.65
N THR A 55 -19.01 -21.60 -3.80
CA THR A 55 -18.28 -21.27 -2.56
C THR A 55 -16.95 -20.58 -2.88
N ILE A 56 -16.20 -21.11 -3.84
CA ILE A 56 -14.91 -20.54 -4.25
C ILE A 56 -15.10 -19.18 -4.90
N ALA A 57 -16.11 -19.03 -5.77
CA ALA A 57 -16.46 -17.74 -6.37
C ALA A 57 -16.83 -16.70 -5.30
N ALA A 58 -17.67 -17.07 -4.33
CA ALA A 58 -18.06 -16.18 -3.24
C ALA A 58 -16.86 -15.76 -2.39
N LEU A 59 -16.02 -16.71 -1.98
CA LEU A 59 -14.80 -16.43 -1.23
C LEU A 59 -13.89 -15.48 -2.00
N PHE A 60 -13.63 -15.74 -3.28
CA PHE A 60 -12.82 -14.87 -4.13
C PHE A 60 -13.34 -13.42 -4.13
N HIS A 61 -14.64 -13.22 -4.35
CA HIS A 61 -15.22 -11.88 -4.38
C HIS A 61 -15.12 -11.18 -3.03
N VAL A 62 -15.38 -11.90 -1.93
CA VAL A 62 -15.24 -11.34 -0.57
C VAL A 62 -13.81 -10.85 -0.34
N PHE A 63 -12.80 -11.68 -0.63
CA PHE A 63 -11.40 -11.28 -0.49
C PHE A 63 -11.00 -10.14 -1.43
N PHE A 64 -11.48 -10.16 -2.68
CA PHE A 64 -11.22 -9.09 -3.65
C PHE A 64 -11.78 -7.74 -3.19
N PHE A 65 -13.03 -7.72 -2.70
CA PHE A 65 -13.63 -6.50 -2.17
C PHE A 65 -12.92 -6.02 -0.90
N LEU A 66 -12.54 -6.91 0.01
CA LEU A 66 -11.75 -6.55 1.20
C LEU A 66 -10.39 -5.97 0.82
N PHE A 67 -9.72 -6.54 -0.18
CA PHE A 67 -8.47 -6.01 -0.73
C PHE A 67 -8.68 -4.62 -1.35
N LEU A 68 -9.72 -4.45 -2.18
CA LEU A 68 -10.03 -3.17 -2.82
C LEU A 68 -10.33 -2.08 -1.80
N LEU A 69 -11.12 -2.41 -0.77
CA LEU A 69 -11.44 -1.50 0.33
C LEU A 69 -10.20 -1.13 1.13
N SER A 70 -9.33 -2.10 1.43
CA SER A 70 -8.04 -1.87 2.07
C SER A 70 -7.17 -0.91 1.26
N PHE A 71 -7.08 -1.12 -0.07
CA PHE A 71 -6.32 -0.27 -0.97
C PHE A 71 -6.87 1.16 -1.02
N ILE A 72 -8.19 1.32 -1.21
CA ILE A 72 -8.85 2.64 -1.22
C ILE A 72 -8.60 3.36 0.10
N LYS A 73 -8.72 2.66 1.24
CA LYS A 73 -8.44 3.24 2.56
C LYS A 73 -6.99 3.68 2.69
N CYS A 74 -6.03 2.84 2.33
CA CYS A 74 -4.62 3.20 2.35
C CYS A 74 -4.34 4.43 1.47
N ALA A 75 -4.85 4.45 0.24
CA ALA A 75 -4.62 5.54 -0.71
C ALA A 75 -5.33 6.86 -0.35
N SER A 76 -6.43 6.79 0.40
CA SER A 76 -7.28 7.96 0.73
C SER A 76 -7.12 8.44 2.18
N THR A 77 -6.32 7.76 3.01
CA THR A 77 -6.10 8.17 4.40
C THR A 77 -4.98 9.21 4.45
N ASP A 78 -5.27 10.36 5.06
CA ASP A 78 -4.29 11.43 5.28
C ASP A 78 -3.14 10.90 6.17
N PRO A 79 -1.87 11.14 5.84
CA PRO A 79 -0.71 10.64 6.60
C PRO A 79 -0.59 11.25 8.02
N GLY A 80 -1.50 12.13 8.42
CA GLY A 80 -1.46 12.82 9.70
C GLY A 80 -0.67 14.12 9.61
N LYS A 81 -1.01 15.07 10.48
CA LYS A 81 -0.35 16.37 10.55
C LYS A 81 0.48 16.47 11.80
N VAL A 82 1.70 16.95 11.61
CA VAL A 82 2.60 17.36 12.69
C VAL A 82 1.90 18.43 13.56
N PRO A 83 1.90 18.29 14.91
CA PRO A 83 1.42 19.33 15.82
C PRO A 83 2.12 20.68 15.60
N ARG A 84 1.41 21.79 15.87
CA ARG A 84 1.81 23.18 15.52
C ARG A 84 3.15 23.67 16.10
N ASN A 85 3.80 22.89 16.96
CA ASN A 85 5.00 23.24 17.73
C ASN A 85 6.12 22.18 17.64
N TRP A 86 6.10 21.30 16.63
CA TRP A 86 7.15 20.31 16.41
C TRP A 86 8.14 20.77 15.33
N GLY A 87 9.44 20.82 15.66
CA GLY A 87 10.56 20.79 14.71
C GLY A 87 10.99 22.12 14.06
N PHE A 88 12.21 22.52 14.37
CA PHE A 88 13.01 23.58 13.74
C PHE A 88 13.59 23.09 12.39
N TYR A 89 13.93 24.02 11.49
CA TYR A 89 14.30 23.79 10.08
C TYR A 89 15.50 22.86 9.85
N ILE A 90 15.32 21.87 8.97
CA ILE A 90 16.38 21.27 8.16
C ILE A 90 16.09 21.65 6.71
N GLY A 91 17.06 22.31 6.08
CA GLY A 91 16.99 22.73 4.69
C GLY A 91 17.41 21.57 3.79
N ASP A 92 16.53 21.22 2.86
CA ASP A 92 16.89 20.33 1.77
C ASP A 92 17.21 21.19 0.54
N ASP A 93 18.47 21.11 0.10
CA ASP A 93 18.91 21.68 -1.18
C ASP A 93 18.38 20.85 -2.35
N THR A 94 17.87 21.58 -3.33
CA THR A 94 17.28 21.16 -4.60
C THR A 94 18.20 20.34 -5.51
N PHE A 95 17.65 19.28 -6.14
CA PHE A 95 18.15 18.75 -7.42
C PHE A 95 17.15 19.04 -8.54
N TYR A 96 17.59 19.85 -9.51
CA TYR A 96 16.86 20.19 -10.73
C TYR A 96 17.05 19.11 -11.80
N TYR A 97 15.96 18.70 -12.46
CA TYR A 97 15.95 17.81 -13.61
C TYR A 97 16.27 18.55 -14.91
N ILE A 98 17.06 17.92 -15.80
CA ILE A 98 17.09 18.21 -17.24
C ILE A 98 16.88 16.88 -17.97
N PHE A 99 15.86 16.80 -18.84
CA PHE A 99 15.95 16.45 -20.27
C PHE A 99 14.53 16.30 -20.85
N ILE A 100 14.28 16.98 -21.98
CA ILE A 100 13.08 16.83 -22.81
C ILE A 100 13.48 16.22 -24.17
N ASP A 101 12.64 15.26 -24.57
CA ASP A 101 12.26 14.69 -25.86
C ASP A 101 13.26 14.40 -26.97
N ASN A 102 13.11 13.19 -27.52
CA ASN A 102 13.12 13.00 -28.97
C ASN A 102 12.06 11.98 -29.39
N ALA A 103 11.09 12.46 -30.16
CA ALA A 103 10.02 11.70 -30.77
C ALA A 103 10.42 11.23 -32.17
N ASN A 104 9.82 10.10 -32.57
CA ASN A 104 9.73 9.50 -33.91
C ASN A 104 10.64 8.28 -34.18
N ALA A 105 10.03 7.10 -34.12
CA ALA A 105 10.36 5.99 -35.00
C ALA A 105 9.06 5.21 -35.31
N TYR A 106 8.80 5.10 -36.60
CA TYR A 106 7.66 4.53 -37.32
C TYR A 106 7.11 3.19 -36.75
N ILE A 107 5.79 3.08 -36.67
CA ILE A 107 5.07 1.81 -36.56
C ILE A 107 4.39 1.59 -37.91
N GLU A 108 4.80 0.54 -38.62
CA GLU A 108 4.14 0.11 -39.86
C GLU A 108 2.87 -0.68 -39.54
N ASP A 109 1.81 -0.34 -40.29
CA ASP A 109 0.53 -1.03 -40.30
C ASP A 109 0.63 -2.36 -41.06
N GLY A 110 -0.04 -3.37 -40.52
CA GLY A 110 -0.55 -4.48 -41.32
C GLY A 110 -0.49 -5.82 -40.61
N PHE A 111 -1.62 -6.27 -40.07
CA PHE A 111 -1.93 -7.69 -40.14
C PHE A 111 -3.44 -7.92 -40.20
N HIS A 112 -3.85 -8.62 -41.26
CA HIS A 112 -5.24 -8.95 -41.56
C HIS A 112 -5.62 -10.30 -40.91
N ASP A 113 -6.82 -10.30 -40.35
CA ASP A 113 -7.59 -11.30 -39.59
C ASP A 113 -7.71 -12.68 -40.32
N LYS A 114 -7.76 -13.87 -39.71
CA LYS A 114 -8.73 -14.52 -38.78
C LYS A 114 -8.10 -15.84 -38.26
N SER A 115 -8.46 -16.49 -37.16
CA SER A 115 -9.72 -16.60 -36.39
C SER A 115 -9.43 -16.51 -34.89
N SER A 116 -9.95 -15.45 -34.27
CA SER A 116 -9.19 -14.66 -33.30
C SER A 116 -9.75 -14.66 -31.87
N PHE A 117 -10.73 -15.49 -31.52
CA PHE A 117 -11.31 -15.45 -30.16
C PHE A 117 -10.55 -16.31 -29.15
N VAL A 118 -10.25 -17.56 -29.50
CA VAL A 118 -9.60 -18.52 -28.61
C VAL A 118 -8.14 -18.12 -28.32
N ALA A 119 -7.42 -17.65 -29.35
CA ALA A 119 -6.05 -17.17 -29.18
C ALA A 119 -5.99 -15.92 -28.29
N LEU A 120 -6.92 -14.96 -28.46
CA LEU A 120 -7.00 -13.78 -27.59
C LEU A 120 -7.29 -14.17 -26.14
N GLU A 121 -8.18 -15.14 -25.91
CA GLU A 121 -8.46 -15.65 -24.57
C GLU A 121 -7.22 -16.25 -23.90
N TYR A 122 -6.44 -17.07 -24.62
CA TYR A 122 -5.20 -17.63 -24.11
C TYR A 122 -4.09 -16.59 -23.89
N THR A 123 -3.87 -15.68 -24.84
CA THR A 123 -2.89 -14.59 -24.68
C THR A 123 -3.23 -13.72 -23.48
N TYR A 124 -4.50 -13.35 -23.34
CA TYR A 124 -4.97 -12.57 -22.21
C TYR A 124 -4.79 -13.34 -20.89
N ALA A 125 -5.13 -14.63 -20.84
CA ALA A 125 -4.91 -15.47 -19.66
C ALA A 125 -3.41 -15.56 -19.29
N SER A 126 -2.52 -15.68 -20.28
CA SER A 126 -1.07 -15.68 -20.06
C SER A 126 -0.57 -14.36 -19.47
N ILE A 127 -1.08 -13.21 -19.94
CA ILE A 127 -0.73 -11.89 -19.40
C ILE A 127 -1.22 -11.75 -17.96
N VAL A 128 -2.47 -12.12 -17.67
CA VAL A 128 -3.02 -12.08 -16.31
C VAL A 128 -2.20 -12.96 -15.37
N LEU A 129 -1.90 -14.19 -15.78
CA LEU A 129 -1.07 -15.11 -15.01
C LEU A 129 0.31 -14.52 -14.74
N PHE A 130 0.98 -13.99 -15.77
CA PHE A 130 2.29 -13.36 -15.62
C PHE A 130 2.24 -12.17 -14.64
N LEU A 131 1.29 -11.25 -14.80
CA LEU A 131 1.11 -10.10 -13.90
C LEU A 131 0.85 -10.55 -12.47
N THR A 132 0.01 -11.58 -12.26
CA THR A 132 -0.24 -12.11 -10.92
C THR A 132 1.02 -12.69 -10.27
N PHE A 133 1.86 -13.41 -11.02
CA PHE A 133 3.12 -13.91 -10.50
C PHE A 133 4.07 -12.76 -10.14
N VAL A 134 4.23 -11.76 -11.01
CA VAL A 134 5.06 -10.58 -10.70
C VAL A 134 4.58 -9.89 -9.43
N LEU A 135 3.26 -9.69 -9.27
CA LEU A 135 2.69 -9.10 -8.06
C LEU A 135 2.94 -9.97 -6.82
N ILE A 136 2.79 -11.30 -6.90
CA ILE A 136 3.06 -12.20 -5.77
C ILE A 136 4.54 -12.12 -5.36
N PHE A 137 5.45 -12.22 -6.33
CA PHE A 137 6.89 -12.15 -6.07
C PHE A 137 7.33 -10.80 -5.50
N ALA A 138 6.66 -9.71 -5.84
CA ALA A 138 6.92 -8.40 -5.25
C ALA A 138 6.30 -8.25 -3.84
N LEU A 139 5.03 -8.63 -3.68
CA LEU A 139 4.25 -8.34 -2.47
C LEU A 139 4.54 -9.29 -1.31
N VAL A 140 4.88 -10.55 -1.56
CA VAL A 140 5.18 -11.52 -0.49
C VAL A 140 6.42 -11.13 0.33
N PRO A 141 7.61 -10.88 -0.25
CA PRO A 141 8.78 -10.46 0.53
C PRO A 141 8.57 -9.10 1.18
N PHE A 142 7.89 -8.17 0.51
CA PHE A 142 7.52 -6.88 1.07
C PHE A 142 6.65 -7.04 2.33
N THR A 143 5.60 -7.86 2.25
CA THR A 143 4.71 -8.15 3.40
C THR A 143 5.49 -8.83 4.52
N LYS A 144 6.35 -9.80 4.21
CA LYS A 144 7.20 -10.46 5.21
C LYS A 144 8.11 -9.48 5.95
N PHE A 145 8.69 -8.52 5.22
CA PHE A 145 9.50 -7.46 5.81
C PHE A 145 8.68 -6.59 6.78
N HIS A 146 7.49 -6.15 6.38
CA HIS A 146 6.61 -5.36 7.25
C HIS A 146 6.08 -6.14 8.45
N LEU A 147 5.77 -7.43 8.32
CA LEU A 147 5.39 -8.27 9.46
C LEU A 147 6.51 -8.39 10.49
N LYS A 148 7.77 -8.45 10.03
CA LYS A 148 8.95 -8.41 10.92
C LYS A 148 9.05 -7.07 11.66
N LEU A 149 8.78 -5.96 10.97
CA LEU A 149 8.76 -4.63 11.57
C LEU A 149 7.68 -4.50 12.66
N ILE A 150 6.46 -4.98 12.37
CA ILE A 150 5.36 -5.01 13.35
C ILE A 150 5.74 -5.85 14.56
N SER A 151 6.30 -7.05 14.36
CA SER A 151 6.70 -7.94 15.45
C SER A 151 7.75 -7.31 16.36
N LYS A 152 8.62 -6.44 15.83
CA LYS A 152 9.64 -5.73 16.60
C LYS A 152 9.21 -4.35 17.08
N ASN A 153 8.02 -3.86 16.72
CA ASN A 153 7.61 -2.47 16.88
C ASN A 153 8.69 -1.48 16.41
N SER A 154 9.02 -1.56 15.12
CA SER A 154 9.98 -0.66 14.50
C SER A 154 9.43 -0.15 13.17
N THR A 155 9.65 1.12 12.86
CA THR A 155 9.36 1.65 11.53
C THR A 155 10.46 1.29 10.54
N THR A 156 10.19 1.40 9.24
CA THR A 156 11.23 1.15 8.22
C THR A 156 12.43 2.09 8.39
N ILE A 157 12.20 3.34 8.81
CA ILE A 157 13.25 4.34 9.05
C ILE A 157 14.10 3.94 10.26
N GLU A 158 13.47 3.58 11.38
CA GLU A 158 14.17 3.11 12.59
C GLU A 158 14.97 1.84 12.33
N ASN A 159 14.44 0.89 11.56
CA ASN A 159 15.18 -0.35 11.25
C ASN A 159 16.41 -0.11 10.35
N MET A 160 16.52 1.04 9.69
CA MET A 160 17.73 1.46 8.95
C MET A 160 18.75 2.19 9.84
N ASP A 161 18.36 2.63 11.03
CA ASP A 161 19.25 3.27 11.98
C ASP A 161 20.04 2.22 12.78
N ILE A 162 21.37 2.33 12.74
CA ILE A 162 22.30 1.36 13.34
C ILE A 162 22.07 1.23 14.85
N TYR A 163 21.80 2.34 15.54
CA TYR A 163 21.58 2.34 16.99
C TYR A 163 20.31 1.59 17.40
N ASN A 164 19.25 1.70 16.58
CA ASN A 164 17.98 1.02 16.84
C ASN A 164 18.01 -0.48 16.49
N GLN A 165 19.00 -0.94 15.71
CA GLN A 165 19.17 -2.38 15.43
C GLN A 165 19.62 -3.17 16.66
N ASP A 166 20.51 -2.58 17.48
CA ASP A 166 21.06 -3.23 18.67
C ASP A 166 20.13 -3.12 19.88
N TYR A 167 19.38 -2.01 19.98
CA TYR A 167 18.47 -1.77 21.09
C TYR A 167 17.20 -1.02 20.64
N ASN A 168 16.09 -1.76 20.51
CA ASN A 168 14.79 -1.15 20.21
C ASN A 168 13.97 -0.94 21.50
N MET A 169 13.92 0.32 21.95
CA MET A 169 13.19 0.70 23.16
C MET A 169 11.67 0.55 23.03
N TYR A 170 11.11 0.55 21.82
CA TYR A 170 9.65 0.48 21.59
C TYR A 170 9.14 -0.96 21.53
N ASN A 171 10.03 -1.94 21.49
CA ASN A 171 9.66 -3.35 21.49
C ASN A 171 9.17 -3.79 22.87
N VAL A 172 7.85 -3.91 23.05
CA VAL A 172 7.20 -4.32 24.31
C VAL A 172 6.70 -5.78 24.29
N GLY A 173 6.92 -6.50 23.18
CA GLY A 173 6.52 -7.89 22.97
C GLY A 173 5.62 -8.06 21.74
N CYS A 174 5.76 -9.16 21.00
CA CYS A 174 5.15 -9.35 19.68
C CYS A 174 3.62 -9.11 19.65
N GLU A 175 2.89 -9.60 20.66
CA GLU A 175 1.44 -9.42 20.76
C GLU A 175 1.06 -7.95 21.02
N ASP A 176 1.70 -7.31 21.99
CA ASP A 176 1.42 -5.92 22.34
C ASP A 176 1.87 -4.95 21.25
N ASN A 177 2.94 -5.29 20.53
CA ASN A 177 3.37 -4.59 19.33
C ASN A 177 2.32 -4.70 18.22
N ALA A 178 1.76 -5.89 17.99
CA ALA A 178 0.69 -6.07 17.01
C ALA A 178 -0.60 -5.32 17.40
N LYS A 179 -0.96 -5.28 18.68
CA LYS A 179 -2.11 -4.50 19.19
C LYS A 179 -1.92 -2.99 19.01
N GLN A 180 -0.68 -2.48 19.05
CA GLN A 180 -0.43 -1.07 18.74
C GLN A 180 -0.81 -0.72 17.30
N VAL A 181 -0.60 -1.66 16.37
CA VAL A 181 -0.89 -1.46 14.95
C VAL A 181 -2.36 -1.76 14.61
N PHE A 182 -2.86 -2.93 15.02
CA PHE A 182 -4.19 -3.43 14.63
C PHE A 182 -5.29 -3.16 15.67
N GLY A 183 -4.92 -2.80 16.89
CA GLY A 183 -5.87 -2.64 18.00
C GLY A 183 -6.11 -3.92 18.79
N ASN A 184 -6.91 -3.80 19.85
CA ASN A 184 -7.07 -4.85 20.87
C ASN A 184 -7.93 -6.04 20.43
N ASN A 185 -8.79 -5.87 19.42
CA ASN A 185 -9.71 -6.92 18.99
C ASN A 185 -9.18 -7.67 17.77
N ILE A 186 -8.69 -8.88 18.00
CA ILE A 186 -8.10 -9.77 16.98
C ILE A 186 -9.08 -10.07 15.83
N LEU A 187 -10.37 -10.23 16.13
CA LEU A 187 -11.37 -10.54 15.11
C LEU A 187 -11.58 -9.38 14.10
N CYS A 188 -11.20 -8.17 14.49
CA CYS A 188 -11.30 -7.00 13.61
C CYS A 188 -10.01 -6.73 12.83
N TRP A 189 -8.92 -7.46 13.04
CA TRP A 189 -7.64 -7.18 12.39
C TRP A 189 -7.69 -7.27 10.86
N MET A 190 -8.56 -8.12 10.32
CA MET A 190 -8.78 -8.25 8.87
C MET A 190 -9.77 -7.21 8.30
N CYS A 191 -10.35 -6.36 9.15
CA CYS A 191 -11.33 -5.37 8.74
C CYS A 191 -10.62 -4.08 8.29
N PRO A 192 -10.83 -3.60 7.05
CA PRO A 192 -10.21 -2.37 6.54
C PRO A 192 -10.79 -1.09 7.17
N PHE A 193 -11.72 -1.21 8.11
CA PHE A 193 -12.40 -0.08 8.74
C PHE A 193 -11.87 0.18 10.15
N HIS A 194 -11.64 1.45 10.44
CA HIS A 194 -11.35 1.92 11.80
C HIS A 194 -12.67 1.95 12.59
N CYS A 195 -13.03 0.82 13.17
CA CYS A 195 -14.07 0.75 14.18
C CYS A 195 -13.47 1.15 15.54
N ILE A 196 -14.31 1.56 16.49
CA ILE A 196 -13.87 1.87 17.88
C ILE A 196 -13.07 0.69 18.47
N SER A 197 -13.40 -0.54 18.05
CA SER A 197 -12.74 -1.77 18.46
C SER A 197 -11.42 -2.10 17.73
N ASN A 198 -11.11 -1.44 16.62
CA ASN A 198 -9.97 -1.74 15.73
C ASN A 198 -9.04 -0.53 15.53
N ARG A 199 -9.17 0.49 16.40
CA ARG A 199 -8.27 1.65 16.36
C ARG A 199 -6.89 1.26 16.91
N PRO A 200 -5.80 1.76 16.32
CA PRO A 200 -4.45 1.63 16.88
C PRO A 200 -4.44 2.05 18.35
N ALA A 201 -3.69 1.33 19.19
CA ALA A 201 -3.55 1.68 20.59
C ALA A 201 -2.52 2.81 20.74
N GLY A 202 -2.99 4.05 20.94
CA GLY A 202 -2.13 5.21 21.17
C GLY A 202 -2.72 6.52 20.63
N ASP A 203 -2.03 7.62 20.88
CA ASP A 203 -2.35 8.96 20.34
C ASP A 203 -1.46 9.36 19.15
N GLY A 204 -0.52 8.49 18.75
CA GLY A 204 0.46 8.73 17.69
C GLY A 204 1.58 9.70 18.07
N VAL A 205 1.60 10.19 19.32
CA VAL A 205 2.60 11.12 19.84
C VAL A 205 3.45 10.47 20.93
N ARG A 206 2.82 9.67 21.80
CA ARG A 206 3.47 8.97 22.91
C ARG A 206 3.33 7.46 22.73
N TRP A 207 4.45 6.78 22.91
CA TRP A 207 4.56 5.34 22.74
C TRP A 207 5.01 4.68 24.04
N ARG A 208 4.50 3.49 24.32
CA ARG A 208 4.96 2.69 25.46
C ARG A 208 6.36 2.17 25.14
N VAL A 209 7.28 2.36 26.08
CA VAL A 209 8.65 1.82 25.99
C VAL A 209 8.78 0.52 26.77
N SER A 210 9.80 -0.26 26.42
CA SER A 210 10.14 -1.51 27.10
C SER A 210 10.54 -1.24 28.55
N VAL A 211 10.16 -2.14 29.46
CA VAL A 211 10.50 -2.07 30.89
C VAL A 211 12.02 -2.07 31.10
N ALA A 212 12.76 -2.73 30.21
CA ALA A 212 14.22 -2.69 30.21
C ALA A 212 14.77 -1.27 30.00
N HIS A 213 14.10 -0.44 29.19
CA HIS A 213 14.47 0.95 28.97
C HIS A 213 14.13 1.81 30.19
N GLU A 214 12.93 1.63 30.73
CA GLU A 214 12.44 2.38 31.88
C GLU A 214 13.34 2.21 33.11
N ASN A 215 13.90 1.02 33.31
CA ASN A 215 14.84 0.74 34.41
C ASN A 215 16.26 1.31 34.21
N MET A 216 16.60 1.85 33.04
CA MET A 216 17.91 2.46 32.75
C MET A 216 17.91 3.99 32.90
N ILE A 217 16.74 4.59 33.15
CA ILE A 217 16.53 6.04 33.35
C ILE A 217 16.37 6.33 34.84
#